data_AF-A0A7J4LCS4-F1
#
_entry.id   AF-A0A7J4LCS4-F1
#
_cell.length_a   1.000
_cell.length_b   1.000
_cell.length_c   1.000
_cell.angle_alpha   90.00
_cell.angle_beta   90.00
_cell.angle_gamma   90.00
#
_symmetry.space_group_name_H-M   'P 1'
#
loop_
_entity.id
_entity.type
_entity.pdbx_description
1 polymer ?
#
loop_
_entity_poly.entity_id
_entity_poly.type
_entity_poly.pdbx_seq_one_letter_code
_entity_poly.pdbx_strand_id
1 'polypeptide(L)'
;ATDYLKKGNFSDISASTVFYSMYHCLLAIAAKFGYESRNQECTFALLYSLIEDKEIQFERALLDKIASLDTDKTTEKTSAEIRELCQYGTSLSLKDDLYKELFMLSQEVLAKTKTIIEQ
;
A
#
# COMPACT_ATOMS: atom_id res chain seq x y z
N ALA A 1 -15.46 -5.49 -0.19
CA ALA A 1 -14.88 -6.74 -0.71
C ALA A 1 -13.93 -7.38 0.32
N THR A 2 -12.89 -6.67 0.77
CA THR A 2 -11.92 -7.13 1.78
C THR A 2 -12.55 -7.73 3.03
N ASP A 3 -13.50 -7.03 3.63
CA ASP A 3 -14.14 -7.45 4.88
C ASP A 3 -14.97 -8.75 4.73
N TYR A 4 -15.49 -8.98 3.51
CA TYR A 4 -16.20 -10.21 3.17
C TYR A 4 -15.24 -11.40 3.04
N LEU A 5 -14.07 -11.20 2.43
CA LEU A 5 -13.02 -12.22 2.33
C LEU A 5 -12.52 -12.63 3.72
N LYS A 6 -12.31 -11.65 4.61
CA LYS A 6 -11.89 -11.92 5.99
C LYS A 6 -12.94 -12.78 6.73
N LYS A 7 -14.23 -12.43 6.63
CA LYS A 7 -15.34 -13.20 7.22
C LYS A 7 -15.52 -14.58 6.60
N GLY A 8 -15.12 -14.74 5.33
CA GLY A 8 -15.19 -16.00 4.59
C GLY A 8 -13.99 -16.94 4.79
N ASN A 9 -13.10 -16.69 5.77
CA ASN A 9 -11.86 -17.44 5.99
C ASN A 9 -10.81 -17.34 4.86
N PHE A 10 -10.89 -16.31 4.01
CA PHE A 10 -9.91 -16.01 2.96
C PHE A 10 -9.03 -14.82 3.36
N SER A 11 -8.46 -14.90 4.57
CA SER A 11 -7.73 -13.78 5.21
C SER A 11 -6.41 -13.43 4.51
N ASP A 12 -5.77 -14.41 3.89
CA ASP A 12 -4.62 -14.26 2.99
C ASP A 12 -4.98 -13.41 1.76
N ILE A 13 -6.09 -13.71 1.09
CA ILE A 13 -6.56 -12.94 -0.08
C ILE A 13 -6.91 -11.50 0.33
N SER A 14 -7.41 -11.32 1.56
CA SER A 14 -7.72 -10.00 2.07
C SER A 14 -6.48 -9.08 2.09
N ALA A 15 -5.28 -9.61 2.38
CA ALA A 15 -4.02 -8.86 2.32
C ALA A 15 -3.79 -8.24 0.94
N SER A 16 -4.00 -9.02 -0.13
CA SER A 16 -3.88 -8.56 -1.51
C SER A 16 -4.88 -7.46 -1.81
N THR A 17 -6.13 -7.60 -1.40
CA THR A 17 -7.14 -6.56 -1.66
C THR A 17 -6.82 -5.25 -0.95
N VAL A 18 -6.30 -5.31 0.29
CA VAL A 18 -5.88 -4.12 1.04
C VAL A 18 -4.69 -3.46 0.37
N PHE A 19 -3.66 -4.22 0.02
CA PHE A 19 -2.49 -3.70 -0.70
C PHE A 19 -2.88 -3.03 -2.02
N TYR A 20 -3.67 -3.68 -2.87
CA TYR A 20 -4.05 -3.12 -4.16
C TYR A 20 -4.94 -1.87 -4.02
N SER A 21 -5.72 -1.75 -2.95
CA SER A 21 -6.44 -0.51 -2.67
C SER A 21 -5.50 0.68 -2.47
N MET A 22 -4.41 0.48 -1.71
CA MET A 22 -3.37 1.49 -1.50
C MET A 22 -2.57 1.73 -2.78
N TYR A 23 -2.17 0.67 -3.48
CA TYR A 23 -1.42 0.78 -4.73
C TYR A 23 -2.18 1.58 -5.80
N HIS A 24 -3.48 1.35 -5.96
CA HIS A 24 -4.31 2.14 -6.87
C HIS A 24 -4.46 3.59 -6.42
N CYS A 25 -4.44 3.87 -5.12
CA CYS A 25 -4.37 5.24 -4.63
C CYS A 25 -3.07 5.92 -5.06
N LEU A 26 -1.91 5.25 -4.94
CA LEU A 26 -0.62 5.78 -5.39
C LEU A 26 -0.59 6.00 -6.91
N LEU A 27 -1.15 5.07 -7.69
CA LEU A 27 -1.30 5.24 -9.15
C LEU A 27 -2.20 6.43 -9.51
N ALA A 28 -3.27 6.66 -8.75
CA ALA A 28 -4.15 7.80 -8.97
C ALA A 28 -3.44 9.14 -8.68
N ILE A 29 -2.58 9.19 -7.66
CA ILE A 29 -1.68 10.33 -7.42
C ILE A 29 -0.75 10.49 -8.62
N ALA A 30 -0.05 9.44 -9.06
CA ALA A 30 0.86 9.51 -10.21
C ALA A 30 0.16 10.05 -11.47
N ALA A 31 -1.07 9.57 -11.74
CA ALA A 31 -1.88 10.01 -12.87
C ALA A 31 -2.26 11.50 -12.80
N LYS A 32 -2.52 12.05 -11.59
CA LYS A 32 -2.78 13.49 -11.38
C LYS A 32 -1.63 14.36 -11.89
N PHE A 33 -0.39 13.91 -11.74
CA PHE A 33 0.81 14.60 -12.20
C PHE A 33 1.23 14.23 -13.62
N GLY A 34 0.40 13.49 -14.37
CA GLY A 34 0.66 13.12 -15.76
C GLY A 34 1.60 11.94 -15.95
N TYR A 35 1.88 11.17 -14.90
CA TYR A 35 2.70 9.96 -14.98
C TYR A 35 1.84 8.70 -15.14
N GLU A 36 2.32 7.75 -15.93
CA GLU A 36 1.81 6.39 -15.97
C GLU A 36 2.92 5.43 -15.53
N SER A 37 2.63 4.57 -14.55
CA SER A 37 3.54 3.52 -14.11
C SER A 37 2.91 2.15 -14.27
N ARG A 38 3.70 1.20 -14.76
CA ARG A 38 3.32 -0.22 -14.94
C ARG A 38 4.15 -1.16 -14.08
N ASN A 39 4.98 -0.60 -13.19
CA ASN A 39 5.86 -1.34 -12.30
C ASN A 39 5.67 -0.80 -10.87
N GLN A 40 5.56 -1.71 -9.91
CA GLN A 40 5.32 -1.37 -8.51
C GLN A 40 6.46 -0.55 -7.91
N GLU A 41 7.71 -0.99 -8.07
CA GLU A 41 8.90 -0.29 -7.56
C GLU A 41 9.06 1.08 -8.21
N CYS A 42 8.82 1.19 -9.52
CA CYS A 42 8.84 2.48 -10.20
C CYS A 42 7.75 3.43 -9.70
N THR A 43 6.56 2.89 -9.37
CA THR A 43 5.48 3.69 -8.75
C THR A 43 5.94 4.21 -7.39
N PHE A 44 6.53 3.36 -6.55
CA PHE A 44 7.03 3.78 -5.25
C PHE A 44 8.12 4.84 -5.38
N ALA A 45 9.13 4.61 -6.23
CA ALA A 45 10.22 5.56 -6.45
C ALA A 45 9.72 6.94 -6.93
N LEU A 46 8.74 6.96 -7.84
CA LEU A 46 8.09 8.20 -8.28
C LEU A 46 7.42 8.92 -7.10
N LEU A 47 6.67 8.20 -6.27
CA LEU A 47 5.98 8.80 -5.13
C LEU A 47 6.98 9.33 -4.08
N TYR A 48 8.10 8.64 -3.85
CA TYR A 48 9.16 9.18 -3.00
C TYR A 48 9.74 10.48 -3.55
N SER A 49 10.03 10.55 -4.85
CA SER A 49 10.51 11.79 -5.49
C SER A 49 9.51 12.93 -5.30
N LEU A 50 8.21 12.70 -5.58
CA LEU A 50 7.18 13.72 -5.40
C LEU A 50 7.05 14.22 -3.95
N ILE A 51 7.28 13.34 -2.96
CA ILE A 51 7.31 13.71 -1.54
C ILE A 51 8.56 14.53 -1.21
N GLU A 52 9.74 14.09 -1.66
CA GLU A 52 11.03 14.76 -1.42
C GLU A 52 11.08 16.14 -2.07
N ASP A 53 10.54 16.27 -3.27
CA ASP A 53 10.39 17.52 -4.03
C ASP A 53 9.26 18.41 -3.49
N LYS A 54 8.48 17.92 -2.51
CA LYS A 54 7.32 18.59 -1.89
C LYS A 54 6.18 18.92 -2.85
N GLU A 55 6.11 18.22 -3.97
CA GLU A 55 5.02 18.30 -4.96
C GLU A 55 3.71 17.72 -4.40
N ILE A 56 3.80 16.77 -3.46
CA ILE A 56 2.65 16.24 -2.71
C ILE A 56 2.86 16.32 -1.20
N GLN A 57 1.78 16.64 -0.48
CA GLN A 57 1.73 16.51 0.97
C GLN A 57 1.33 15.08 1.35
N PHE A 58 2.26 14.15 1.18
CA PHE A 58 2.12 12.76 1.60
C PHE A 58 3.26 12.40 2.56
N GLU A 59 2.93 11.73 3.67
CA GLU A 59 3.91 11.42 4.70
C GLU A 59 4.82 10.27 4.23
N ARG A 60 6.14 10.52 4.19
CA ARG A 60 7.13 9.49 3.82
C ARG A 60 6.98 8.21 4.64
N ALA A 61 6.75 8.34 5.95
CA ALA A 61 6.56 7.21 6.85
C ALA A 61 5.33 6.35 6.53
N LEU A 62 4.30 6.90 5.87
CA LEU A 62 3.18 6.11 5.38
C LEU A 62 3.58 5.32 4.14
N LEU A 63 4.35 5.93 3.22
CA LEU A 63 4.84 5.23 2.05
C LEU A 63 5.81 4.11 2.42
N ASP A 64 6.66 4.32 3.43
CA ASP A 64 7.59 3.31 3.97
C ASP A 64 6.86 2.07 4.53
N LYS A 65 5.63 2.23 5.05
CA LYS A 65 4.81 1.09 5.50
C LYS A 65 4.21 0.28 4.34
N ILE A 66 4.09 0.89 3.15
CA ILE A 66 3.49 0.26 1.97
C ILE A 66 4.58 -0.37 1.10
N ALA A 67 5.64 0.39 0.84
CA ALA A 67 6.69 0.12 -0.12
C ALA A 67 7.96 -0.35 0.56
N SER A 68 8.55 -1.42 0.04
CA SER A 68 9.93 -1.80 0.38
C SER A 68 10.84 -1.31 -0.72
N LEU A 69 11.60 -0.24 -0.47
CA LEU A 69 12.70 0.21 -1.34
C LEU A 69 14.08 0.02 -0.70
N ASP A 70 14.13 -0.24 0.61
CA ASP A 70 15.36 -0.35 1.38
C ASP A 70 15.23 -1.58 2.30
N THR A 71 15.92 -2.67 1.96
CA THR A 71 15.86 -3.96 2.69
C THR A 71 16.52 -3.92 4.07
N ASP A 72 17.16 -2.81 4.44
CA ASP A 72 18.10 -2.76 5.56
C ASP A 72 17.58 -2.10 6.85
N LYS A 73 16.31 -1.63 6.91
CA LYS A 73 15.92 -0.69 8.00
C LYS A 73 14.64 -0.94 8.80
N THR A 74 13.86 -1.99 8.58
CA THR A 74 12.70 -2.26 9.43
C THR A 74 12.57 -3.73 9.82
N THR A 75 12.45 -3.99 11.13
CA THR A 75 12.12 -5.31 11.70
C THR A 75 10.71 -5.77 11.31
N GLU A 76 9.87 -4.84 10.84
CA GLU A 76 8.48 -5.06 10.44
C GLU A 76 8.35 -5.10 8.91
N LYS A 77 7.51 -6.03 8.43
CA LYS A 77 7.26 -6.25 6.99
C LYS A 77 6.34 -5.17 6.44
N THR A 78 6.64 -4.69 5.24
CA THR A 78 5.80 -3.73 4.52
C THR A 78 4.53 -4.39 3.98
N SER A 79 3.52 -3.59 3.61
CA SER A 79 2.31 -4.13 2.99
C SER A 79 2.58 -4.86 1.67
N ALA A 80 3.57 -4.42 0.88
CA ALA A 80 4.00 -5.11 -0.35
C ALA A 80 4.53 -6.52 -0.05
N GLU A 81 5.42 -6.64 0.94
CA GLU A 81 6.02 -7.91 1.36
C GLU A 81 4.97 -8.86 1.97
N ILE A 82 4.06 -8.33 2.80
CA ILE A 82 2.96 -9.13 3.36
C ILE A 82 2.07 -9.67 2.23
N ARG A 83 1.72 -8.83 1.25
CA ARG A 83 0.95 -9.25 0.09
C ARG A 83 1.68 -10.35 -0.68
N GLU A 84 2.96 -10.21 -0.93
CA GLU A 84 3.75 -11.23 -1.66
C GLU A 84 3.80 -12.56 -0.91
N LEU A 85 4.00 -12.53 0.41
CA LEU A 85 3.97 -13.73 1.24
C LEU A 85 2.59 -14.40 1.27
N CYS A 86 1.50 -13.64 1.31
CA CYS A 86 0.14 -14.19 1.26
C CYS A 86 -0.22 -14.72 -0.13
N GLN A 87 0.24 -14.06 -1.20
CA GLN A 87 -0.13 -14.41 -2.58
C GLN A 87 0.68 -15.58 -3.15
N TYR A 88 1.98 -15.61 -2.86
CA TYR A 88 2.92 -16.55 -3.47
C TYR A 88 3.59 -17.49 -2.44
N GLY A 89 3.45 -17.18 -1.15
CA GLY A 89 3.91 -18.07 -0.09
C GLY A 89 2.98 -19.25 0.13
N THR A 90 3.34 -20.08 1.11
CA THR A 90 2.59 -21.29 1.47
C THR A 90 1.61 -21.06 2.63
N SER A 91 1.61 -19.86 3.23
CA SER A 91 0.73 -19.53 4.36
C SER A 91 -0.62 -19.05 3.87
N LEU A 92 -1.68 -19.80 4.20
CA LEU A 92 -3.06 -19.51 3.82
C LEU A 92 -3.82 -18.69 4.88
N SER A 93 -3.11 -18.02 5.79
CA SER A 93 -3.74 -17.23 6.84
C SER A 93 -2.96 -15.96 7.17
N LEU A 94 -3.71 -14.90 7.47
CA LEU A 94 -3.21 -13.64 7.97
C LEU A 94 -3.73 -13.42 9.40
N LYS A 95 -2.82 -13.08 10.32
CA LYS A 95 -3.18 -12.76 11.71
C LYS A 95 -4.13 -11.57 11.75
N ASP A 96 -5.12 -11.63 12.66
CA ASP A 96 -6.18 -10.62 12.76
C ASP A 96 -5.66 -9.21 13.06
N ASP A 97 -4.65 -9.08 13.92
CA ASP A 97 -4.11 -7.76 14.27
C ASP A 97 -3.36 -7.15 13.09
N LEU A 98 -2.59 -7.96 12.36
CA LEU A 98 -1.93 -7.52 11.13
C LEU A 98 -2.94 -7.13 10.04
N TYR A 99 -4.06 -7.86 9.91
CA TYR A 99 -5.15 -7.47 9.03
C TYR A 99 -5.71 -6.09 9.39
N LYS A 100 -5.98 -5.85 10.68
CA LYS A 100 -6.52 -4.57 11.15
C LYS A 100 -5.55 -3.42 10.89
N GLU A 101 -4.25 -3.63 11.15
CA GLU A 101 -3.21 -2.64 10.88
C GLU A 101 -3.17 -2.26 9.40
N LEU A 102 -3.13 -3.24 8.51
CA LEU A 102 -3.16 -3.01 7.06
C LEU A 102 -4.46 -2.31 6.62
N PHE A 103 -5.60 -2.72 7.18
CA PHE A 103 -6.89 -2.12 6.87
C PHE A 103 -6.94 -0.65 7.27
N MET A 104 -6.49 -0.30 8.48
CA MET A 104 -6.41 1.08 8.95
C MET A 104 -5.45 1.91 8.10
N LEU A 105 -4.28 1.35 7.77
CA LEU A 105 -3.32 1.98 6.87
C LEU A 105 -3.96 2.32 5.51
N SER A 106 -4.74 1.39 4.94
CA SER A 106 -5.41 1.64 3.66
C SER A 106 -6.44 2.76 3.71
N GLN A 107 -7.16 2.91 4.82
CA GLN A 107 -8.12 3.99 5.03
C GLN A 107 -7.40 5.35 5.11
N GLU A 108 -6.26 5.39 5.79
CA GLU A 108 -5.43 6.59 5.91
C GLU A 108 -4.86 7.01 4.54
N VAL A 109 -4.29 6.08 3.79
CA VAL A 109 -3.78 6.32 2.43
C VAL A 109 -4.88 6.81 1.50
N LEU A 110 -6.07 6.20 1.56
CA LEU A 110 -7.23 6.64 0.78
C LEU A 110 -7.64 8.07 1.12
N ALA A 111 -7.69 8.42 2.41
CA ALA A 111 -8.04 9.77 2.85
C ALA A 111 -7.03 10.82 2.34
N LYS A 112 -5.73 10.55 2.48
CA LYS A 112 -4.66 11.42 1.95
C LYS A 112 -4.73 11.58 0.43
N THR A 113 -4.98 10.47 -0.26
CA THR A 113 -5.08 10.44 -1.72
C THR A 113 -6.22 11.30 -2.23
N LYS A 114 -7.39 11.25 -1.58
CA LYS A 114 -8.52 12.14 -1.92
C LYS A 114 -8.14 13.60 -1.80
N THR A 115 -7.53 13.99 -0.69
CA THR A 115 -7.05 15.37 -0.49
C THR A 115 -6.06 15.80 -1.58
N ILE A 116 -5.12 14.92 -1.96
CA ILE A 116 -4.14 15.24 -3.01
C ILE A 116 -4.82 15.35 -4.38
N ILE A 117 -5.76 14.47 -4.73
CA ILE A 117 -6.39 14.45 -6.05
C ILE A 117 -7.39 15.60 -6.24
N GLU A 118 -8.11 15.99 -5.19
CA GLU A 118 -9.14 17.04 -5.25
C GLU A 118 -8.57 18.47 -5.22
N GLN A 119 -7.29 18.66 -4.87
CA GLN A 119 -6.58 19.94 -4.99
C GLN A 119 -6.43 20.43 -6.43
#